data_AF-A0A8C0IGS3-F1
#
_entry.id   AF-A0A8C0IGS3-F1
#
_cell.length_a   1.000
_cell.length_b   1.000
_cell.length_c   1.000
_cell.angle_alpha   90.00
_cell.angle_beta   90.00
_cell.angle_gamma   90.00
#
_symmetry.space_group_name_H-M   'P 1'
#
loop_
_entity.id
_entity.type
_entity.pdbx_description
1 polymer ?
#
loop_
_entity_poly.entity_id
_entity_poly.type
_entity_poly.pdbx_seq_one_letter_code
_entity_poly.pdbx_strand_id
1 'polypeptide(L)'
;MDWENKLEELKKKEKNMPWNVDTLSKDGFSKSVFNVKPEEKEETEEQKEKKHKTFVERYEKQIKHFGMLRRWDDSQKYLSDNPHLVCEETANYLVIWCIDLEVEEKHALMEQVAHQTIVMQFILELAKSLKVDPRACFRQFFTKIKTADQQYMEGFNDELEAFKERVRGRAKVRIEKAMKEYEEEERQKRLGPGGLDPVEVYESLPPELQKCFDVKDVQMLQDTISKMDPTEAKYHMQRCIDSGLWMVGGGH
;
A
#
# COMPACT_ATOMS: atom_id res chain seq x y z
N MET A 1 -77.86 32.43 -41.12
CA MET A 1 -77.45 33.82 -41.35
C MET A 1 -76.89 34.52 -40.11
N ASP A 2 -77.62 34.74 -39.00
CA ASP A 2 -77.04 35.47 -37.83
C ASP A 2 -75.90 34.70 -37.11
N TRP A 3 -76.00 33.37 -37.05
CA TRP A 3 -74.99 32.53 -36.38
C TRP A 3 -73.69 32.36 -37.20
N GLU A 4 -73.79 32.37 -38.54
CA GLU A 4 -72.63 32.25 -39.45
C GLU A 4 -71.73 33.49 -39.37
N ASN A 5 -72.35 34.68 -39.35
CA ASN A 5 -71.63 35.94 -39.19
C ASN A 5 -70.94 36.04 -37.82
N LYS A 6 -71.62 35.61 -36.74
CA LYS A 6 -71.02 35.53 -35.40
C LYS A 6 -69.84 34.55 -35.34
N LEU A 7 -69.92 33.44 -36.08
CA LEU A 7 -68.81 32.47 -36.20
C LEU A 7 -67.61 33.07 -36.94
N GLU A 8 -67.83 33.84 -37.99
CA GLU A 8 -66.76 34.55 -38.71
C GLU A 8 -66.10 35.64 -37.86
N GLU A 9 -66.87 36.38 -37.07
CA GLU A 9 -66.32 37.36 -36.12
C GLU A 9 -65.46 36.70 -35.04
N LEU A 10 -65.88 35.55 -34.52
CA LEU A 10 -65.08 34.78 -33.55
C LEU A 10 -63.77 34.27 -34.17
N LYS A 11 -63.79 33.77 -35.42
CA LYS A 11 -62.56 33.37 -36.13
C LYS A 11 -61.61 34.55 -36.38
N LYS A 12 -62.13 35.74 -36.67
CA LYS A 12 -61.32 36.97 -36.79
C LYS A 12 -60.73 37.37 -35.45
N LYS A 13 -61.49 37.26 -34.36
CA LYS A 13 -61.00 37.50 -33.00
C LYS A 13 -59.92 36.51 -32.61
N GLU A 14 -60.07 35.21 -32.92
CA GLU A 14 -59.06 34.17 -32.67
C GLU A 14 -57.75 34.42 -33.45
N LYS A 15 -57.83 34.83 -34.72
CA LYS A 15 -56.65 35.21 -35.52
C LYS A 15 -55.94 36.46 -34.99
N ASN A 16 -56.68 37.38 -34.39
CA ASN A 16 -56.14 38.61 -33.81
C ASN A 16 -55.81 38.46 -32.31
N MET A 17 -56.02 37.28 -31.71
CA MET A 17 -55.67 37.06 -30.31
C MET A 17 -54.16 37.14 -30.13
N PRO A 18 -53.67 37.89 -29.13
CA PRO A 18 -52.24 37.95 -28.83
C PRO A 18 -51.71 36.56 -28.48
N TRP A 19 -50.52 36.24 -28.99
CA TRP A 19 -49.83 35.01 -28.61
C TRP A 19 -49.42 35.07 -27.14
N ASN A 20 -49.86 34.09 -26.36
CA ASN A 20 -49.49 33.86 -24.97
C ASN A 20 -49.03 32.40 -24.81
N VAL A 21 -48.58 32.02 -23.61
CA VAL A 21 -48.06 30.66 -23.35
C VAL A 21 -49.02 29.54 -23.76
N ASP A 22 -50.33 29.79 -23.67
CA ASP A 22 -51.38 28.82 -23.98
C ASP A 22 -51.73 28.76 -25.48
N THR A 23 -51.50 29.84 -26.24
CA THR A 23 -51.73 29.87 -27.69
C THR A 23 -50.48 29.55 -28.50
N LEU A 24 -49.28 29.85 -27.96
CA LEU A 24 -48.00 29.72 -28.67
C LEU A 24 -47.56 28.27 -28.88
N SER A 25 -47.76 27.40 -27.88
CA SER A 25 -47.36 26.00 -27.95
C SER A 25 -48.10 25.15 -26.92
N LYS A 26 -48.03 23.84 -27.10
CA LYS A 26 -48.51 22.85 -26.11
C LYS A 26 -47.36 21.94 -25.73
N ASP A 27 -47.37 21.48 -24.49
CA ASP A 27 -46.36 20.54 -24.02
C ASP A 27 -46.52 19.18 -24.71
N GLY A 28 -45.65 18.87 -25.66
CA GLY A 28 -45.70 17.64 -26.45
C GLY A 28 -45.14 16.43 -25.72
N PHE A 29 -44.22 16.65 -24.78
CA PHE A 29 -43.62 15.60 -23.95
C PHE A 29 -42.89 16.25 -22.77
N SER A 30 -43.30 15.86 -21.56
CA SER A 30 -42.68 16.31 -20.32
C SER A 30 -42.35 15.12 -19.44
N LYS A 31 -41.05 14.91 -19.21
CA LYS A 31 -40.53 13.88 -18.32
C LYS A 31 -39.41 14.48 -17.49
N SER A 32 -39.60 14.50 -16.18
CA SER A 32 -38.52 14.76 -15.23
C SER A 32 -37.89 13.43 -14.81
N VAL A 33 -36.57 13.43 -14.69
CA VAL A 33 -35.80 12.32 -14.11
C VAL A 33 -34.99 12.90 -12.97
N PHE A 34 -35.28 12.46 -11.74
CA PHE A 34 -34.48 12.80 -10.58
C PHE A 34 -33.42 11.73 -10.39
N ASN A 35 -32.16 12.13 -10.24
CA ASN A 35 -31.06 11.20 -9.98
C ASN A 35 -31.03 10.83 -8.49
N VAL A 36 -32.05 10.10 -8.03
CA VAL A 36 -32.04 9.49 -6.69
C VAL A 36 -30.99 8.40 -6.75
N LYS A 37 -29.84 8.61 -6.10
CA LYS A 37 -28.82 7.57 -6.01
C LYS A 37 -29.39 6.39 -5.18
N PRO A 38 -29.21 5.14 -5.62
CA PRO A 38 -29.52 3.99 -4.79
C PRO A 38 -28.65 4.01 -3.52
N GLU A 39 -29.17 3.48 -2.42
CA GLU A 39 -28.40 3.32 -1.18
C GLU A 39 -27.12 2.52 -1.46
N GLU A 40 -25.97 3.06 -1.03
CA GLU A 40 -24.69 2.37 -1.12
C GLU A 40 -24.74 1.14 -0.21
N LYS A 41 -24.85 -0.04 -0.82
CA LYS A 41 -24.65 -1.30 -0.11
C LYS A 41 -23.17 -1.41 0.24
N GLU A 42 -22.87 -1.82 1.48
CA GLU A 42 -21.51 -2.09 1.90
C GLU A 42 -20.89 -3.16 0.97
N GLU A 43 -19.84 -2.80 0.24
CA GLU A 43 -19.07 -3.72 -0.59
C GLU A 43 -18.34 -4.73 0.32
N THR A 44 -18.39 -6.01 -0.05
CA THR A 44 -17.62 -7.05 0.65
C THR A 44 -16.11 -6.86 0.44
N GLU A 45 -15.29 -7.35 1.37
CA GLU A 45 -13.81 -7.24 1.28
C GLU A 45 -13.25 -7.83 -0.02
N GLU A 46 -13.81 -8.95 -0.50
CA GLU A 46 -13.39 -9.57 -1.76
C GLU A 46 -13.68 -8.68 -2.98
N GLN A 47 -14.78 -7.92 -2.95
CA GLN A 47 -15.11 -6.97 -4.01
C GLN A 47 -14.16 -5.77 -3.98
N LYS A 48 -13.83 -5.26 -2.79
CA LYS A 48 -12.85 -4.18 -2.63
C LYS A 48 -11.47 -4.60 -3.14
N GLU A 49 -11.04 -5.83 -2.88
CA GLU A 49 -9.75 -6.33 -3.36
C GLU A 49 -9.70 -6.43 -4.89
N LYS A 50 -10.75 -7.01 -5.52
CA LYS A 50 -10.85 -7.09 -6.99
C LYS A 50 -10.89 -5.71 -7.64
N LYS A 51 -11.66 -4.79 -7.05
CA LYS A 51 -11.73 -3.39 -7.48
C LYS A 51 -10.38 -2.71 -7.34
N HIS A 52 -9.69 -2.89 -6.21
CA HIS A 52 -8.35 -2.35 -6.00
C HIS A 52 -7.37 -2.85 -7.07
N LYS A 53 -7.31 -4.17 -7.30
CA LYS A 53 -6.41 -4.76 -8.29
C LYS A 53 -6.66 -4.21 -9.70
N THR A 54 -7.90 -4.26 -10.16
CA THR A 54 -8.27 -3.76 -11.50
C THR A 54 -8.10 -2.24 -11.65
N PHE A 55 -8.36 -1.47 -10.59
CA PHE A 55 -8.14 -0.03 -10.56
C PHE A 55 -6.66 0.33 -10.67
N VAL A 56 -5.83 -0.32 -9.85
CA VAL A 56 -4.38 -0.12 -9.87
C VAL A 56 -3.81 -0.48 -11.23
N GLU A 57 -4.14 -1.64 -11.79
CA GLU A 57 -3.68 -2.07 -13.12
C GLU A 57 -4.04 -1.05 -14.22
N ARG A 58 -5.23 -0.46 -14.13
CA ARG A 58 -5.72 0.50 -15.13
C ARG A 58 -5.10 1.90 -15.00
N TYR A 59 -4.90 2.36 -13.77
CA TYR A 59 -4.52 3.75 -13.49
C TYR A 59 -3.13 3.92 -12.88
N GLU A 60 -2.32 2.85 -12.83
CA GLU A 60 -0.99 2.83 -12.23
C GLU A 60 -0.12 4.04 -12.61
N LYS A 61 -0.02 4.32 -13.92
CA LYS A 61 0.79 5.43 -14.45
C LYS A 61 0.27 6.78 -13.96
N GLN A 62 -1.05 6.93 -13.85
CA GLN A 62 -1.66 8.17 -13.40
C GLN A 62 -1.47 8.37 -11.89
N ILE A 63 -1.56 7.29 -11.10
CA ILE A 63 -1.30 7.30 -9.67
C ILE A 63 0.17 7.67 -9.41
N LYS A 64 1.10 7.02 -10.13
CA LYS A 64 2.54 7.34 -10.05
C LYS A 64 2.83 8.79 -10.44
N HIS A 65 2.17 9.30 -11.49
CA HIS A 65 2.31 10.70 -11.88
C HIS A 65 1.87 11.65 -10.77
N PHE A 66 0.70 11.41 -10.16
CA PHE A 66 0.24 12.18 -9.00
C PHE A 66 1.25 12.12 -7.85
N GLY A 67 1.76 10.94 -7.52
CA GLY A 67 2.76 10.75 -6.46
C GLY A 67 4.07 11.51 -6.68
N MET A 68 4.42 11.86 -7.92
CA MET A 68 5.62 12.64 -8.22
C MET A 68 5.39 14.17 -8.18
N LEU A 69 4.15 14.65 -8.08
CA LEU A 69 3.86 16.08 -7.97
C LEU A 69 4.27 16.64 -6.61
N ARG A 70 4.50 17.95 -6.51
CA ARG A 70 4.75 18.64 -5.23
C ARG A 70 3.86 19.85 -5.01
N ARG A 71 3.73 20.67 -6.06
CA ARG A 71 3.02 21.94 -5.97
C ARG A 71 1.54 21.70 -5.79
N TRP A 72 0.94 22.49 -4.90
CA TRP A 72 -0.49 22.40 -4.59
C TRP A 72 -1.37 22.64 -5.82
N ASP A 73 -1.02 23.62 -6.65
CA ASP A 73 -1.77 23.95 -7.86
C ASP A 73 -1.73 22.82 -8.89
N ASP A 74 -0.56 22.22 -9.09
CA ASP A 74 -0.37 21.11 -10.04
C ASP A 74 -1.14 19.87 -9.56
N SER A 75 -1.06 19.56 -8.27
CA SER A 75 -1.77 18.43 -7.65
C SER A 75 -3.28 18.60 -7.75
N GLN A 76 -3.79 19.80 -7.45
CA GLN A 76 -5.20 20.13 -7.55
C GLN A 76 -5.72 20.09 -8.99
N LYS A 77 -4.93 20.60 -9.94
CA LYS A 77 -5.26 20.55 -11.37
C LYS A 77 -5.30 19.10 -11.86
N TYR A 78 -4.28 18.32 -11.54
CA TYR A 78 -4.19 16.94 -11.97
C TYR A 78 -5.34 16.06 -11.44
N LEU A 79 -5.75 16.24 -10.19
CA LEU A 79 -6.93 15.58 -9.63
C LEU A 79 -8.25 16.12 -10.19
N SER A 80 -8.29 17.36 -10.66
CA SER A 80 -9.45 17.91 -11.38
C SER A 80 -9.61 17.28 -12.77
N ASP A 81 -8.49 17.05 -13.45
CA ASP A 81 -8.46 16.38 -14.76
C ASP A 81 -8.68 14.87 -14.63
N ASN A 82 -8.35 14.28 -13.47
CA ASN A 82 -8.49 12.86 -13.16
C ASN A 82 -9.22 12.60 -11.83
N PRO A 83 -10.53 12.93 -11.70
CA PRO A 83 -11.25 12.82 -10.43
C PRO A 83 -11.37 11.39 -9.89
N HIS A 84 -11.30 10.38 -10.77
CA HIS A 84 -11.36 8.96 -10.37
C HIS A 84 -10.19 8.53 -9.49
N LEU A 85 -9.07 9.25 -9.52
CA LEU A 85 -7.91 9.00 -8.65
C LEU A 85 -8.16 9.40 -7.19
N VAL A 86 -9.17 10.20 -6.92
CA VAL A 86 -9.51 10.63 -5.55
C VAL A 86 -10.33 9.53 -4.88
N CYS A 87 -9.64 8.51 -4.37
CA CYS A 87 -10.21 7.34 -3.71
C CYS A 87 -9.19 6.62 -2.80
N GLU A 88 -9.66 5.68 -1.98
CA GLU A 88 -8.83 4.93 -1.03
C GLU A 88 -7.81 4.03 -1.74
N GLU A 89 -8.15 3.49 -2.92
CA GLU A 89 -7.28 2.61 -3.68
C GLU A 89 -5.99 3.32 -4.12
N THR A 90 -6.08 4.59 -4.51
CA THR A 90 -4.92 5.43 -4.84
C THR A 90 -4.02 5.61 -3.62
N ALA A 91 -4.59 5.94 -2.46
CA ALA A 91 -3.83 6.10 -1.22
C ALA A 91 -3.10 4.80 -0.85
N ASN A 92 -3.80 3.66 -0.89
CA ASN A 92 -3.23 2.35 -0.59
C ASN A 92 -2.08 2.00 -1.52
N TYR A 93 -2.23 2.24 -2.82
CA TYR A 93 -1.17 2.00 -3.79
C TYR A 93 0.06 2.87 -3.52
N LEU A 94 -0.12 4.17 -3.25
CA LEU A 94 1.00 5.07 -2.96
C LEU A 94 1.76 4.65 -1.69
N VAL A 95 1.07 4.16 -0.66
CA VAL A 95 1.71 3.61 0.55
C VAL A 95 2.60 2.41 0.21
N ILE A 96 2.10 1.46 -0.59
CA ILE A 96 2.89 0.29 -1.02
C ILE A 96 4.08 0.75 -1.84
N TRP A 97 3.87 1.69 -2.76
CA TRP A 97 4.93 2.22 -3.59
C TRP A 97 6.03 2.93 -2.78
N CYS A 98 5.68 3.67 -1.73
CA CYS A 98 6.67 4.24 -0.80
C CYS A 98 7.54 3.15 -0.15
N ILE A 99 6.95 2.01 0.25
CA ILE A 99 7.70 0.91 0.86
C ILE A 99 8.63 0.26 -0.18
N ASP A 100 8.14 0.03 -1.40
CA ASP A 100 8.97 -0.53 -2.47
C ASP A 100 10.15 0.38 -2.81
N LEU A 101 9.92 1.70 -2.91
CA LEU A 101 10.98 2.68 -3.15
C LEU A 101 12.03 2.69 -2.03
N GLU A 102 11.61 2.54 -0.78
CA GLU A 102 12.53 2.47 0.36
C GLU A 102 13.36 1.19 0.36
N VAL A 103 12.76 0.05 -0.01
CA VAL A 103 13.48 -1.23 -0.19
C VAL A 103 14.45 -1.15 -1.38
N GLU A 104 14.11 -0.41 -2.43
CA GLU A 104 14.97 -0.14 -3.59
C GLU A 104 16.03 0.96 -3.34
N GLU A 105 16.20 1.44 -2.11
CA GLU A 105 17.13 2.52 -1.71
C GLU A 105 16.88 3.88 -2.41
N LYS A 106 15.68 4.10 -2.95
CA LYS A 106 15.26 5.35 -3.62
C LYS A 106 14.65 6.35 -2.63
N HIS A 107 15.39 6.67 -1.57
CA HIS A 107 14.90 7.49 -0.45
C HIS A 107 14.32 8.86 -0.87
N ALA A 108 15.01 9.58 -1.75
CA ALA A 108 14.57 10.91 -2.20
C ALA A 108 13.21 10.86 -2.93
N LEU A 109 13.00 9.80 -3.74
CA LEU A 109 11.72 9.59 -4.43
C LEU A 109 10.64 9.12 -3.45
N MET A 110 10.99 8.27 -2.47
CA MET A 110 10.08 7.84 -1.42
C MET A 110 9.51 9.05 -0.66
N GLU A 111 10.36 10.01 -0.27
CA GLU A 111 9.89 11.21 0.46
C GLU A 111 8.95 12.08 -0.37
N GLN A 112 9.22 12.20 -1.67
CA GLN A 112 8.36 12.92 -2.61
C GLN A 112 6.99 12.25 -2.72
N VAL A 113 6.96 10.92 -2.87
CA VAL A 113 5.70 10.15 -2.95
C VAL A 113 4.97 10.17 -1.62
N ALA A 114 5.68 10.07 -0.50
CA ALA A 114 5.12 10.13 0.85
C ALA A 114 4.33 11.42 1.09
N HIS A 115 4.85 12.55 0.61
CA HIS A 115 4.11 13.80 0.66
C HIS A 115 2.74 13.69 -0.02
N GLN A 116 2.69 13.18 -1.25
CA GLN A 116 1.43 13.04 -1.99
C GLN A 116 0.50 11.97 -1.40
N THR A 117 1.06 10.94 -0.77
CA THR A 117 0.28 9.95 -0.01
C THR A 117 -0.49 10.62 1.12
N ILE A 118 0.18 11.48 1.90
CA ILE A 118 -0.46 12.20 3.02
C ILE A 118 -1.50 13.20 2.51
N VAL A 119 -1.23 13.86 1.38
CA VAL A 119 -2.22 14.71 0.70
C VAL A 119 -3.50 13.94 0.37
N MET A 120 -3.37 12.76 -0.23
CA MET A 120 -4.53 11.93 -0.54
C MET A 120 -5.26 11.46 0.73
N GLN A 121 -4.53 11.07 1.77
CA GLN A 121 -5.11 10.67 3.06
C GLN A 121 -5.90 11.81 3.71
N PHE A 122 -5.36 13.02 3.75
CA PHE A 122 -6.06 14.18 4.30
C PHE A 122 -7.30 14.56 3.49
N ILE A 123 -7.26 14.42 2.16
CA ILE A 123 -8.44 14.60 1.30
C ILE A 123 -9.54 13.59 1.69
N LEU A 124 -9.18 12.32 1.86
CA LEU A 124 -10.11 11.26 2.24
C LEU A 124 -10.64 11.45 3.68
N GLU A 125 -9.79 11.90 4.60
CA GLU A 125 -10.18 12.21 5.97
C GLU A 125 -11.16 13.38 6.04
N LEU A 126 -10.87 14.48 5.32
CA LEU A 126 -11.78 15.61 5.20
C LEU A 126 -13.15 15.18 4.65
N ALA A 127 -13.16 14.31 3.65
CA ALA A 127 -14.38 13.76 3.07
C ALA A 127 -15.19 12.95 4.09
N LYS A 128 -14.52 12.10 4.88
CA LYS A 128 -15.12 11.33 5.98
C LYS A 128 -15.71 12.24 7.05
N SER A 129 -14.98 13.27 7.47
CA SER A 129 -15.49 14.26 8.45
C SER A 129 -16.72 15.02 7.95
N LEU A 130 -16.74 15.37 6.66
CA LEU A 130 -17.85 16.08 6.03
C LEU A 130 -19.00 15.17 5.59
N LYS A 131 -18.82 13.84 5.63
CA LYS A 131 -19.77 12.84 5.11
C LYS A 131 -20.16 13.08 3.66
N VAL A 132 -19.18 13.46 2.84
CA VAL A 132 -19.35 13.70 1.40
C VAL A 132 -18.36 12.85 0.62
N ASP A 133 -18.67 12.60 -0.66
CA ASP A 133 -17.74 11.93 -1.56
C ASP A 133 -16.43 12.75 -1.68
N PRO A 134 -15.24 12.13 -1.54
CA PRO A 134 -13.96 12.84 -1.59
C PRO A 134 -13.73 13.58 -2.92
N ARG A 135 -14.31 13.09 -4.02
CA ARG A 135 -14.25 13.72 -5.35
C ARG A 135 -15.01 15.05 -5.39
N ALA A 136 -15.97 15.25 -4.49
CA ALA A 136 -16.73 16.49 -4.37
C ALA A 136 -16.02 17.54 -3.50
N CYS A 137 -15.16 17.13 -2.56
CA CYS A 137 -14.57 18.04 -1.58
C CYS A 137 -13.05 18.21 -1.66
N PHE A 138 -12.32 17.45 -2.49
CA PHE A 138 -10.84 17.54 -2.54
C PHE A 138 -10.31 18.95 -2.83
N ARG A 139 -11.04 19.78 -3.60
CA ARG A 139 -10.64 21.17 -3.85
C ARG A 139 -10.63 22.01 -2.57
N GLN A 140 -11.53 21.73 -1.63
CA GLN A 140 -11.58 22.43 -0.35
C GLN A 140 -10.35 22.15 0.51
N PHE A 141 -9.79 20.93 0.45
CA PHE A 141 -8.51 20.63 1.08
C PHE A 141 -7.41 21.55 0.55
N PHE A 142 -7.27 21.69 -0.77
CA PHE A 142 -6.25 22.56 -1.36
C PHE A 142 -6.46 24.05 -1.04
N THR A 143 -7.72 24.50 -0.92
CA THR A 143 -8.00 25.86 -0.44
C THR A 143 -7.53 26.03 1.00
N LYS A 144 -7.88 25.09 1.89
CA LYS A 144 -7.51 25.15 3.31
C LYS A 144 -6.00 25.10 3.52
N ILE A 145 -5.29 24.20 2.85
CA ILE A 145 -3.84 24.05 3.07
C ILE A 145 -3.02 25.23 2.53
N LYS A 146 -3.51 25.93 1.50
CA LYS A 146 -2.86 27.15 0.98
C LYS A 146 -3.04 28.36 1.90
N THR A 147 -4.12 28.39 2.67
CA THR A 147 -4.41 29.46 3.64
C THR A 147 -4.26 28.98 5.08
N ALA A 148 -3.63 27.82 5.28
CA ALA A 148 -3.48 27.20 6.58
C ALA A 148 -2.60 28.07 7.49
N ASP A 149 -2.93 28.09 8.76
CA ASP A 149 -2.06 28.65 9.78
C ASP A 149 -0.86 27.75 10.01
N GLN A 150 0.13 28.28 10.72
CA GLN A 150 1.37 27.55 10.99
C GLN A 150 1.12 26.25 11.76
N GLN A 151 0.16 26.24 12.68
CA GLN A 151 -0.21 25.05 13.47
C GLN A 151 -0.73 23.91 12.58
N TYR A 152 -1.57 24.21 11.60
CA TYR A 152 -2.06 23.18 10.68
C TYR A 152 -0.95 22.62 9.78
N MET A 153 -0.03 23.48 9.32
CA MET A 153 1.13 23.05 8.53
C MET A 153 2.11 22.22 9.35
N GLU A 154 2.31 22.55 10.63
CA GLU A 154 3.10 21.75 11.57
C GLU A 154 2.49 20.36 11.75
N GLY A 155 1.18 20.28 12.01
CA GLY A 155 0.49 18.98 12.12
C GLY A 155 0.57 18.13 10.84
N PHE A 156 0.48 18.76 9.66
CA PHE A 156 0.68 18.07 8.39
C PHE A 156 2.11 17.51 8.24
N ASN A 157 3.12 18.30 8.63
CA ASN A 157 4.52 17.87 8.56
C ASN A 157 4.82 16.77 9.58
N ASP A 158 4.25 16.84 10.78
CA ASP A 158 4.40 15.81 11.81
C ASP A 158 3.81 14.48 11.35
N GLU A 159 2.62 14.49 10.74
CA GLU A 159 2.01 13.30 10.14
C GLU A 159 2.84 12.75 8.97
N LEU A 160 3.42 13.63 8.16
CA LEU A 160 4.31 13.25 7.07
C LEU A 160 5.59 12.57 7.59
N GLU A 161 6.25 13.13 8.60
CA GLU A 161 7.44 12.51 9.19
C GLU A 161 7.10 11.19 9.89
N ALA A 162 5.99 11.15 10.64
CA ALA A 162 5.50 9.91 11.24
C ALA A 162 5.20 8.84 10.18
N PHE A 163 4.66 9.23 9.03
CA PHE A 163 4.44 8.33 7.91
C PHE A 163 5.74 7.82 7.30
N LYS A 164 6.73 8.68 7.05
CA LYS A 164 8.05 8.27 6.56
C LYS A 164 8.71 7.26 7.50
N GLU A 165 8.65 7.49 8.81
CA GLU A 165 9.17 6.55 9.81
C GLU A 165 8.47 5.19 9.75
N ARG A 166 7.14 5.17 9.60
CA ARG A 166 6.40 3.91 9.40
C ARG A 166 6.80 3.19 8.11
N VAL A 167 7.06 3.92 7.02
CA VAL A 167 7.54 3.35 5.75
C VAL A 167 8.93 2.73 5.93
N ARG A 168 9.87 3.46 6.54
CA ARG A 168 11.23 2.98 6.86
C ARG A 168 11.18 1.72 7.73
N GLY A 169 10.34 1.71 8.76
CA GLY A 169 10.14 0.54 9.61
C GLY A 169 9.62 -0.68 8.84
N ARG A 170 8.62 -0.51 7.96
CA ARG A 170 8.09 -1.61 7.15
C ARG A 170 9.09 -2.11 6.10
N ALA A 171 9.88 -1.21 5.52
CA ALA A 171 10.93 -1.58 4.58
C ALA A 171 12.02 -2.43 5.26
N LYS A 172 12.48 -2.03 6.46
CA LYS A 172 13.43 -2.81 7.26
C LYS A 172 12.92 -4.22 7.55
N VAL A 173 11.66 -4.36 7.97
CA VAL A 173 11.06 -5.69 8.22
C VAL A 173 11.03 -6.56 6.96
N ARG A 174 10.77 -5.98 5.77
CA ARG A 174 10.82 -6.72 4.49
C ARG A 174 12.23 -7.17 4.14
N ILE A 175 13.23 -6.31 4.34
CA ILE A 175 14.64 -6.61 4.09
C ILE A 175 15.13 -7.70 5.06
N GLU A 176 14.86 -7.56 6.36
CA GLU A 176 15.22 -8.55 7.39
C GLU A 176 14.59 -9.91 7.11
N LYS A 177 13.33 -9.95 6.66
CA LYS A 177 12.68 -11.20 6.27
C LYS A 177 13.39 -11.85 5.08
N ALA A 178 13.72 -11.09 4.05
CA ALA A 178 14.44 -11.61 2.88
C ALA A 178 15.86 -12.07 3.24
N MET A 179 16.58 -11.34 4.11
CA MET A 179 17.89 -11.74 4.62
C MET A 179 17.81 -13.03 5.43
N LYS A 180 16.81 -13.17 6.31
CA LYS A 180 16.61 -14.38 7.10
C LYS A 180 16.27 -15.61 6.24
N GLU A 181 15.44 -15.43 5.21
CA GLU A 181 15.14 -16.49 4.24
C GLU A 181 16.40 -16.92 3.50
N TYR A 182 17.24 -15.97 3.07
CA TYR A 182 18.53 -16.25 2.45
C TYR A 182 19.52 -16.95 3.38
N GLU A 183 19.63 -16.50 4.64
CA GLU A 183 20.46 -17.13 5.66
C GLU A 183 20.02 -18.57 5.97
N GLU A 184 18.71 -18.83 6.01
CA GLU A 184 18.17 -20.18 6.18
C GLU A 184 18.46 -21.05 4.96
N GLU A 185 18.33 -20.53 3.73
CA GLU A 185 18.72 -21.28 2.53
C GLU A 185 20.21 -21.64 2.54
N GLU A 186 21.09 -20.71 2.90
CA GLU A 186 22.53 -20.97 3.05
C GLU A 186 22.80 -21.93 4.21
N ARG A 187 22.03 -21.85 5.30
CA ARG A 187 22.07 -22.79 6.43
C ARG A 187 21.73 -24.20 5.97
N GLN A 188 20.65 -24.36 5.20
CA GLN A 188 20.25 -25.66 4.65
C GLN A 188 21.32 -26.26 3.74
N LYS A 189 22.01 -25.44 2.93
CA LYS A 189 23.10 -25.91 2.05
C LYS A 189 24.35 -26.40 2.82
N ARG A 190 24.60 -25.88 4.03
CA ARG A 190 25.76 -26.25 4.86
C ARG A 190 25.47 -27.31 5.92
N LEU A 191 24.23 -27.79 6.05
CA LEU A 191 23.90 -28.85 7.00
C LEU A 191 24.71 -30.11 6.72
N GLY A 192 25.24 -30.70 7.78
CA GLY A 192 25.91 -31.99 7.73
C GLY A 192 24.98 -33.17 7.46
N PRO A 193 25.54 -34.39 7.35
CA PRO A 193 24.78 -35.59 6.98
C PRO A 193 23.63 -35.96 7.94
N GLY A 194 23.68 -35.49 9.21
CA GLY A 194 22.64 -35.65 10.21
C GLY A 194 21.74 -34.42 10.38
N GLY A 195 21.80 -33.43 9.48
CA GLY A 195 20.95 -32.24 9.50
C GLY A 195 21.34 -31.20 10.56
N LEU A 196 22.56 -31.30 11.11
CA LEU A 196 23.11 -30.31 12.04
C LEU A 196 24.03 -29.33 11.32
N ASP A 197 24.00 -28.07 11.73
CA ASP A 197 24.91 -27.04 11.23
C ASP A 197 26.29 -27.17 11.91
N PRO A 198 27.39 -27.35 11.16
CA PRO A 198 28.74 -27.40 11.72
C PRO A 198 29.12 -26.17 12.55
N VAL A 199 28.65 -24.98 12.18
CA VAL A 199 28.94 -23.75 12.92
C VAL A 199 28.24 -23.75 14.28
N GLU A 200 26.94 -24.06 14.30
CA GLU A 200 26.16 -24.14 15.55
C GLU A 200 26.67 -25.23 16.48
N VAL A 201 27.06 -26.38 15.93
CA VAL A 201 27.62 -27.47 16.74
C VAL A 201 28.94 -26.99 17.34
N TYR A 202 29.87 -26.45 16.56
CA TYR A 202 31.15 -25.96 17.05
C TYR A 202 31.00 -24.89 18.15
N GLU A 203 30.15 -23.88 17.96
CA GLU A 203 29.91 -22.83 18.96
C GLU A 203 29.32 -23.37 20.28
N SER A 204 28.54 -24.45 20.21
CA SER A 204 27.97 -25.10 21.39
C SER A 204 28.88 -26.14 22.06
N LEU A 205 30.06 -26.42 21.49
CA LEU A 205 31.01 -27.37 22.09
C LEU A 205 31.70 -26.76 23.32
N PRO A 206 32.09 -27.59 24.30
CA PRO A 206 32.99 -27.18 25.37
C PRO A 206 34.28 -26.55 24.83
N PRO A 207 34.87 -25.53 25.51
CA PRO A 207 36.08 -24.86 25.06
C PRO A 207 37.28 -25.80 24.84
N GLU A 208 37.34 -26.91 25.58
CA GLU A 208 38.37 -27.94 25.42
C GLU A 208 38.24 -28.67 24.08
N LEU A 209 37.00 -28.98 23.67
CA LEU A 209 36.72 -29.61 22.38
C LEU A 209 36.86 -28.62 21.22
N GLN A 210 36.44 -27.35 21.39
CA GLN A 210 36.69 -26.30 20.39
C GLN A 210 38.18 -26.15 20.06
N LYS A 211 39.03 -26.10 21.11
CA LYS A 211 40.49 -26.04 20.94
C LYS A 211 41.03 -27.23 20.16
N CYS A 212 40.52 -28.44 20.39
CA CYS A 212 40.94 -29.63 19.65
C CYS A 212 40.67 -29.48 18.14
N PHE A 213 39.53 -28.90 17.75
CA PHE A 213 39.20 -28.62 16.35
C PHE A 213 40.03 -27.45 15.77
N ASP A 214 40.34 -26.43 16.58
CA ASP A 214 41.18 -25.28 16.18
C ASP A 214 42.62 -25.70 15.82
N VAL A 215 43.23 -26.52 16.69
CA VAL A 215 44.60 -27.01 16.48
C VAL A 215 44.67 -28.24 15.58
N LYS A 216 43.51 -28.79 15.19
CA LYS A 216 43.36 -30.00 14.36
C LYS A 216 44.13 -31.19 14.92
N ASP A 217 44.12 -31.34 16.25
CA ASP A 217 44.85 -32.40 16.96
C ASP A 217 43.89 -33.53 17.37
N VAL A 218 43.99 -34.64 16.65
CA VAL A 218 43.19 -35.85 16.88
C VAL A 218 43.55 -36.52 18.21
N GLN A 219 44.81 -36.45 18.63
CA GLN A 219 45.26 -37.06 19.89
C GLN A 219 44.72 -36.27 21.08
N MET A 220 44.77 -34.94 20.99
CA MET A 220 44.19 -34.04 21.98
C MET A 220 42.67 -34.25 22.12
N LEU A 221 41.97 -34.48 21.01
CA LEU A 221 40.54 -34.80 21.00
C LEU A 221 40.23 -36.11 21.74
N GLN A 222 41.00 -37.18 21.46
CA GLN A 222 40.86 -38.47 22.14
C GLN A 222 41.13 -38.38 23.65
N ASP A 223 42.16 -37.63 24.03
CA ASP A 223 42.53 -37.43 25.44
C ASP A 223 41.47 -36.62 26.20
N THR A 224 40.87 -35.63 25.54
CA THR A 224 39.80 -34.80 26.11
C THR A 224 38.53 -35.62 26.30
N ILE A 225 38.18 -36.43 25.31
CA ILE A 225 37.03 -37.36 25.37
C ILE A 225 37.20 -38.40 26.47
N SER A 226 38.41 -38.94 26.66
CA SER A 226 38.68 -39.96 27.67
C SER A 226 38.60 -39.43 29.11
N LYS A 227 38.72 -38.10 29.29
CA LYS A 227 38.61 -37.43 30.60
C LYS A 227 37.19 -36.94 30.91
N MET A 228 36.33 -36.86 29.89
CA MET A 228 34.95 -36.41 30.01
C MET A 228 34.02 -37.56 30.41
N ASP A 229 32.83 -37.24 30.93
CA ASP A 229 31.83 -38.28 31.23
C ASP A 229 31.44 -39.03 29.94
N PRO A 230 31.35 -40.38 29.96
CA PRO A 230 31.03 -41.16 28.76
C PRO A 230 29.73 -40.77 28.06
N THR A 231 28.73 -40.27 28.80
CA THR A 231 27.45 -39.85 28.23
C THR A 231 27.56 -38.50 27.52
N GLU A 232 28.31 -37.57 28.10
CA GLU A 232 28.58 -36.23 27.56
C GLU A 232 29.49 -36.31 26.32
N ALA A 233 30.54 -37.13 26.39
CA ALA A 233 31.43 -37.40 25.26
C ALA A 233 30.68 -37.98 24.05
N LYS A 234 29.79 -38.95 24.29
CA LYS A 234 28.96 -39.54 23.23
C LYS A 234 27.99 -38.53 22.63
N TYR A 235 27.39 -37.67 23.46
CA TYR A 235 26.50 -36.61 23.01
C TYR A 235 27.20 -35.62 22.07
N HIS A 236 28.36 -35.07 22.48
CA HIS A 236 29.09 -34.11 21.64
C HIS A 236 29.68 -34.76 20.39
N MET A 237 30.24 -35.96 20.49
CA MET A 237 30.84 -36.65 19.34
C MET A 237 29.81 -37.00 18.27
N GLN A 238 28.63 -37.48 18.66
CA GLN A 238 27.54 -37.75 17.73
C GLN A 238 27.13 -36.48 16.97
N ARG A 239 27.05 -35.34 17.66
CA ARG A 239 26.74 -34.05 17.02
C ARG A 239 27.85 -33.58 16.07
N CYS A 240 29.12 -33.81 16.40
CA CYS A 240 30.24 -33.52 15.50
C CYS A 240 30.17 -34.36 14.22
N ILE A 241 29.70 -35.60 14.30
CA ILE A 241 29.52 -36.48 13.15
C ILE A 241 28.32 -36.03 12.30
N ASP A 242 27.18 -35.80 12.95
CA ASP A 242 25.93 -35.41 12.32
C ASP A 242 26.02 -34.03 11.65
N SER A 243 26.90 -33.16 12.13
CA SER A 243 27.21 -31.86 11.50
C SER A 243 28.33 -31.91 10.47
N GLY A 244 29.04 -33.03 10.33
CA GLY A 244 30.18 -33.15 9.41
C GLY A 244 31.49 -32.51 9.91
N LEU A 245 31.54 -32.01 11.15
CA LEU A 245 32.78 -31.57 11.82
C LEU A 245 33.78 -32.72 12.01
N TRP A 246 33.29 -33.95 12.16
CA TRP A 246 34.11 -35.15 12.35
C TRP A 246 33.63 -36.30 11.45
N MET A 247 34.52 -36.85 10.62
CA MET A 247 34.20 -38.00 9.78
C MET A 247 34.61 -39.31 10.46
N VAL A 248 33.64 -40.20 10.73
CA VAL A 248 33.92 -41.55 11.25
C VAL A 248 34.37 -42.45 10.09
N GLY A 249 35.66 -42.38 9.74
CA GLY A 249 36.23 -43.24 8.71
C GLY A 249 37.09 -42.51 7.69
N GLY A 250 38.19 -41.90 8.13
CA GLY A 250 39.35 -41.68 7.27
C GLY A 250 40.13 -42.99 7.12
N GLY A 251 39.59 -43.91 6.32
CA GLY A 251 40.34 -45.04 5.80
C GLY A 251 41.09 -44.63 4.54
N HIS A 252 42.17 -43.87 4.70
CA HIS A 252 43.46 -43.83 3.97
C HIS A 252 44.15 -42.48 4.16
#